data_AF-A0A645HRS7-F1
#
_entry.id   AF-A0A645HRS7-F1
#
_cell.length_a   1.000
_cell.length_b   1.000
_cell.length_c   1.000
_cell.angle_alpha   90.00
_cell.angle_beta   90.00
_cell.angle_gamma   90.00
#
_symmetry.space_group_name_H-M   'P 1'
#
loop_
_entity.id
_entity.type
_entity.pdbx_description
1 polymer ?
#
loop_
_entity_poly.entity_id
_entity_poly.type
_entity_poly.pdbx_seq_one_letter_code
_entity_poly.pdbx_strand_id
1 'polypeptide(L)'
;MKELGAADKYAEFLQEMPKVRAELGFPPLVTPTSQIIGSMAVMNVTLGRYKMIPTQVKDLVRGKYGRTPAPIDPEIQRLIIGTEKPITHRPADDIPPQLGGIKIALAEAGFPELPIEDVLSYALFPDVALAYFQKHR
;
A
#
# COMPACT_ATOMS: atom_id res chain seq x y z
N MET A 1 9.77 -15.71 2.90
CA MET A 1 10.25 -16.57 4.02
C MET A 1 11.51 -17.33 3.64
N LYS A 2 11.54 -18.11 2.55
CA LYS A 2 12.76 -18.80 2.08
C LYS A 2 13.95 -17.85 1.88
N GLU A 3 13.74 -16.72 1.20
CA GLU A 3 14.76 -15.68 1.00
C GLU A 3 15.24 -15.02 2.30
N LEU A 4 14.43 -15.08 3.36
CA LEU A 4 14.76 -14.54 4.68
C LEU A 4 15.36 -15.60 5.62
N GLY A 5 15.66 -16.80 5.11
CA GLY A 5 16.18 -17.91 5.92
C GLY A 5 15.21 -18.46 6.97
N ALA A 6 13.90 -18.15 6.86
CA ALA A 6 12.88 -18.48 7.84
C ALA A 6 11.81 -19.44 7.30
N ALA A 7 12.20 -20.33 6.37
CA ALA A 7 11.27 -21.27 5.75
C ALA A 7 10.72 -22.30 6.75
N ASP A 8 11.51 -22.65 7.75
CA ASP A 8 11.18 -23.52 8.88
C ASP A 8 10.03 -22.96 9.75
N LYS A 9 9.85 -21.63 9.78
CA LYS A 9 8.81 -20.94 10.56
C LYS A 9 7.46 -20.83 9.85
N TYR A 10 7.24 -21.55 8.76
CA TYR A 10 6.01 -21.44 7.98
C TYR A 10 4.74 -21.75 8.80
N ALA A 11 4.81 -22.72 9.72
CA ALA A 11 3.71 -23.03 10.62
C ALA A 11 3.34 -21.85 11.53
N GLU A 12 4.34 -21.13 12.06
CA GLU A 12 4.11 -19.92 12.87
C GLU A 12 3.46 -18.81 12.04
N PHE A 13 3.87 -18.64 10.78
CA PHE A 13 3.25 -17.69 9.86
C PHE A 13 1.76 -17.97 9.65
N LEU A 14 1.38 -19.24 9.45
CA LEU A 14 -0.03 -19.62 9.28
C LEU A 14 -0.87 -19.30 10.53
N GLN A 15 -0.26 -19.31 11.72
CA GLN A 15 -0.91 -18.93 12.97
C GLN A 15 -0.93 -17.41 13.21
N GLU A 16 0.07 -16.69 12.70
CA GLU A 16 0.20 -15.24 12.87
C GLU A 16 -0.71 -14.47 11.91
N MET A 17 -0.89 -14.95 10.68
CA MET A 17 -1.66 -14.25 9.66
C MET A 17 -3.13 -13.97 10.07
N PRO A 18 -3.88 -14.92 10.68
CA PRO A 18 -5.22 -14.65 11.20
C PRO A 18 -5.25 -13.62 12.32
N LYS A 19 -4.22 -13.60 13.20
CA LYS A 19 -4.12 -12.64 14.31
C LYS A 19 -3.92 -11.23 13.79
N VAL A 20 -2.95 -11.05 12.89
CA VAL A 20 -2.69 -9.75 12.23
C VAL A 20 -3.93 -9.27 11.48
N ARG A 21 -4.62 -10.17 10.77
CA ARG A 21 -5.88 -9.82 10.08
C ARG A 21 -6.94 -9.31 11.04
N ALA A 22 -7.13 -9.96 12.19
CA ALA A 22 -8.09 -9.55 13.20
C ALA A 22 -7.71 -8.19 13.82
N GLU A 23 -6.46 -8.04 14.22
CA GLU A 23 -5.89 -6.81 14.79
C GLU A 23 -6.01 -5.61 13.84
N LEU A 24 -5.92 -5.85 12.52
CA LEU A 24 -6.05 -4.80 11.49
C LEU A 24 -7.49 -4.66 10.96
N GLY A 25 -8.51 -5.12 11.70
CA GLY A 25 -9.91 -4.83 11.38
C GLY A 25 -10.53 -5.74 10.31
N PHE A 26 -10.01 -6.95 10.13
CA PHE A 26 -10.51 -7.97 9.21
C PHE A 26 -10.62 -7.56 7.73
N PRO A 27 -9.61 -6.93 7.11
CA PRO A 27 -9.67 -6.67 5.67
C PRO A 27 -9.84 -7.99 4.89
N PRO A 28 -10.59 -7.98 3.78
CA PRO A 28 -10.67 -9.12 2.88
C PRO A 28 -9.27 -9.49 2.36
N LEU A 29 -8.97 -10.78 2.23
CA LEU A 29 -7.66 -11.25 1.74
C LEU A 29 -7.66 -11.34 0.21
N VAL A 30 -7.71 -10.19 -0.43
CA VAL A 30 -7.61 -10.03 -1.89
C VAL A 30 -6.47 -9.06 -2.21
N THR A 31 -5.99 -9.01 -3.45
CA THR A 31 -4.94 -8.02 -3.79
C THR A 31 -5.51 -6.60 -3.66
N PRO A 32 -4.80 -5.64 -3.03
CA PRO A 32 -3.46 -5.75 -2.43
C PRO A 32 -3.44 -6.13 -0.94
N THR A 33 -4.58 -6.16 -0.25
CA THR A 33 -4.67 -6.37 1.20
C THR A 33 -4.14 -7.73 1.66
N SER A 34 -4.25 -8.79 0.85
CA SER A 34 -3.63 -10.10 1.13
C SER A 34 -2.12 -10.00 1.32
N GLN A 35 -1.43 -9.22 0.49
CA GLN A 35 0.01 -9.00 0.57
C GLN A 35 0.38 -8.13 1.78
N ILE A 36 -0.46 -7.13 2.12
CA ILE A 36 -0.24 -6.27 3.30
C ILE A 36 -0.28 -7.12 4.58
N ILE A 37 -1.32 -7.95 4.75
CA ILE A 37 -1.45 -8.82 5.92
C ILE A 37 -0.35 -9.89 5.93
N GLY A 38 -0.10 -10.53 4.78
CA GLY A 38 0.93 -11.57 4.67
C GLY A 38 2.33 -11.03 4.98
N SER A 39 2.70 -9.86 4.46
CA SER A 39 4.00 -9.25 4.72
C SER A 39 4.17 -8.89 6.20
N MET A 40 3.15 -8.32 6.83
CA MET A 40 3.19 -8.03 8.26
C MET A 40 3.34 -9.30 9.11
N ALA A 41 2.60 -10.37 8.78
CA ALA A 41 2.71 -11.65 9.49
C ALA A 41 4.09 -12.29 9.33
N VAL A 42 4.68 -12.24 8.13
CA VAL A 42 6.07 -12.67 7.91
C VAL A 42 7.03 -11.86 8.78
N MET A 43 6.95 -10.53 8.77
CA MET A 43 7.81 -9.65 9.57
C MET A 43 7.66 -9.94 11.07
N ASN A 44 6.44 -10.20 11.55
CA ASN A 44 6.17 -10.55 12.94
C ASN A 44 6.87 -11.86 13.36
N VAL A 45 6.83 -12.88 12.52
CA VAL A 45 7.48 -14.17 12.79
C VAL A 45 9.00 -14.09 12.68
N THR A 46 9.52 -13.32 11.72
CA THR A 46 10.97 -13.24 11.49
C THR A 46 11.69 -12.31 12.45
N LEU A 47 11.10 -11.15 12.76
CA LEU A 47 11.75 -10.08 13.52
C LEU A 47 11.14 -9.87 14.92
N GLY A 48 9.95 -10.42 15.16
CA GLY A 48 9.13 -10.20 16.35
C GLY A 48 7.95 -9.28 16.06
N ARG A 49 6.84 -9.48 16.79
CA ARG A 49 5.55 -8.82 16.53
C ARG A 49 5.70 -7.29 16.52
N TYR A 50 5.29 -6.67 15.42
CA TYR A 50 5.25 -5.23 15.16
C TYR A 50 6.55 -4.46 15.42
N LYS A 51 7.72 -5.13 15.45
CA LYS A 51 9.01 -4.43 15.58
C LYS A 51 9.38 -3.63 14.35
N MET A 52 9.02 -4.13 13.18
CA MET A 52 9.22 -3.46 11.90
C MET A 52 7.89 -3.48 11.14
N ILE A 53 7.32 -2.29 10.93
CA ILE A 53 5.99 -2.14 10.36
C ILE A 53 6.11 -1.55 8.95
N PRO A 54 5.72 -2.29 7.90
CA PRO A 54 5.73 -1.79 6.52
C PRO A 54 4.84 -0.56 6.35
N THR A 55 5.20 0.32 5.42
CA THR A 55 4.45 1.56 5.13
C THR A 55 2.99 1.29 4.78
N GLN A 56 2.71 0.22 4.02
CA GLN A 56 1.36 -0.14 3.61
C GLN A 56 0.46 -0.51 4.81
N VAL A 57 1.04 -1.11 5.86
CA VAL A 57 0.32 -1.40 7.11
C VAL A 57 0.04 -0.10 7.85
N LYS A 58 1.03 0.81 7.95
CA LYS A 58 0.82 2.14 8.54
C LYS A 58 -0.28 2.90 7.80
N ASP A 59 -0.28 2.88 6.48
CA ASP A 59 -1.26 3.56 5.65
C ASP A 59 -2.66 2.94 5.76
N LEU A 60 -2.77 1.62 5.92
CA LEU A 60 -4.02 0.94 6.27
C LEU A 60 -4.55 1.41 7.62
N VAL A 61 -3.69 1.48 8.63
CA VAL A 61 -4.06 1.94 9.98
C VAL A 61 -4.41 3.43 10.02
N ARG A 62 -3.75 4.25 9.19
CA ARG A 62 -4.11 5.66 8.96
C ARG A 62 -5.43 5.85 8.22
N GLY A 63 -6.06 4.79 7.70
CA GLY A 63 -7.29 4.87 6.94
C GLY A 63 -7.12 5.34 5.49
N LYS A 64 -5.89 5.37 4.94
CA LYS A 64 -5.65 5.80 3.54
C LYS A 64 -6.27 4.85 2.50
N TYR A 65 -6.55 3.60 2.89
CA TYR A 65 -7.27 2.62 2.07
C TYR A 65 -8.78 2.62 2.32
N GLY A 66 -9.28 3.54 3.16
CA GLY A 66 -10.67 3.58 3.61
C GLY A 66 -10.91 2.76 4.88
N ARG A 67 -12.19 2.50 5.17
CA ARG A 67 -12.63 1.85 6.41
C ARG A 67 -12.50 0.33 6.31
N THR A 68 -11.92 -0.28 7.34
CA THR A 68 -11.89 -1.74 7.51
C THR A 68 -13.27 -2.29 7.93
N PRO A 69 -13.58 -3.58 7.66
CA PRO A 69 -14.88 -4.17 8.05
C PRO A 69 -15.18 -4.11 9.55
N ALA A 70 -14.15 -4.29 10.37
CA ALA A 70 -14.23 -4.11 11.82
C ALA A 70 -13.25 -3.00 12.26
N PRO A 71 -13.42 -2.43 13.47
CA PRO A 71 -12.43 -1.52 14.04
C PRO A 71 -11.07 -2.19 14.13
N ILE A 72 -10.01 -1.43 13.84
CA ILE A 72 -8.64 -1.83 14.13
C ILE A 72 -8.47 -1.88 15.65
N ASP A 73 -7.70 -2.85 16.14
CA ASP A 73 -7.39 -2.97 17.56
C ASP A 73 -6.77 -1.64 18.07
N PRO A 74 -7.34 -1.00 19.11
CA PRO A 74 -6.87 0.31 19.57
C PRO A 74 -5.42 0.35 20.02
N GLU A 75 -4.92 -0.73 20.63
CA GLU A 75 -3.53 -0.80 21.09
C GLU A 75 -2.58 -1.00 19.91
N ILE A 76 -2.98 -1.79 18.91
CA ILE A 76 -2.21 -1.92 17.66
C ILE A 76 -2.22 -0.62 16.86
N GLN A 77 -3.36 0.07 16.78
CA GLN A 77 -3.43 1.38 16.15
C GLN A 77 -2.47 2.37 16.84
N ARG A 78 -2.52 2.48 18.17
CA ARG A 78 -1.62 3.35 18.94
C ARG A 78 -0.16 2.95 18.76
N LEU A 79 0.15 1.66 18.70
CA LEU A 79 1.51 1.17 18.46
C LEU A 79 2.03 1.60 17.08
N ILE A 80 1.19 1.55 16.04
CA ILE A 80 1.61 1.78 14.65
C ILE A 80 1.67 3.26 14.29
N ILE A 81 0.69 4.07 14.72
CA ILE A 81 0.57 5.49 14.33
C ILE A 81 0.63 6.46 15.53
N GLY A 82 0.85 5.97 16.76
CA GLY A 82 0.98 6.80 17.95
C GLY A 82 -0.31 7.55 18.27
N THR A 83 -0.21 8.88 18.27
CA THR A 83 -1.32 9.81 18.53
C THR A 83 -1.93 10.41 17.25
N GLU A 84 -1.46 9.99 16.07
CA GLU A 84 -2.04 10.41 14.80
C GLU A 84 -3.52 10.00 14.73
N LYS A 85 -4.36 10.89 14.20
CA LYS A 85 -5.78 10.58 13.96
C LYS A 85 -5.92 9.92 12.59
N PRO A 86 -6.52 8.73 12.49
CA PRO A 86 -6.84 8.12 11.20
C PRO A 86 -7.80 8.98 10.38
N ILE A 87 -7.69 8.87 9.06
CA ILE A 87 -8.67 9.38 8.10
C ILE A 87 -10.00 8.66 8.33
N THR A 88 -11.09 9.42 8.43
CA THR A 88 -12.44 8.90 8.69
C THR A 88 -13.43 9.16 7.55
N HIS A 89 -13.00 9.89 6.52
CA HIS A 89 -13.75 10.18 5.29
C HIS A 89 -13.15 9.44 4.09
N ARG A 90 -13.66 9.70 2.88
CA ARG A 90 -13.15 9.08 1.65
C ARG A 90 -11.76 9.65 1.35
N PRO A 91 -10.68 8.84 1.30
CA PRO A 91 -9.31 9.35 1.17
C PRO A 91 -9.06 10.20 -0.08
N ALA A 92 -9.80 9.93 -1.16
CA ALA A 92 -9.68 10.68 -2.40
C ALA A 92 -10.27 12.11 -2.32
N ASP A 93 -10.93 12.49 -1.23
CA ASP A 93 -11.35 13.89 -1.00
C ASP A 93 -10.15 14.80 -0.68
N ASP A 94 -9.02 14.23 -0.23
CA ASP A 94 -7.79 14.96 0.08
C ASP A 94 -6.87 15.14 -1.15
N ILE A 95 -7.24 14.58 -2.31
CA ILE A 95 -6.42 14.57 -3.53
C ILE A 95 -6.91 15.66 -4.50
N PRO A 96 -6.10 16.69 -4.81
CA PRO A 96 -6.48 17.72 -5.77
C PRO A 96 -6.45 17.21 -7.22
N PRO A 97 -7.10 17.90 -8.18
CA PRO A 97 -7.02 17.53 -9.60
C PRO A 97 -5.58 17.52 -10.13
N GLN A 98 -5.16 16.41 -10.75
CA GLN A 98 -3.74 16.19 -11.14
C GLN A 98 -3.48 16.23 -12.65
N LEU A 99 -4.51 16.09 -13.49
CA LEU A 99 -4.35 15.87 -14.93
C LEU A 99 -3.58 17.00 -15.64
N GLY A 100 -3.81 18.25 -15.25
CA GLY A 100 -3.08 19.40 -15.81
C GLY A 100 -1.58 19.33 -15.52
N GLY A 101 -1.21 19.05 -14.27
CA GLY A 101 0.18 18.90 -13.86
C GLY A 101 0.87 17.71 -14.54
N ILE A 102 0.14 16.62 -14.73
CA ILE A 102 0.65 15.44 -15.44
C ILE A 102 0.99 15.75 -16.90
N LYS A 103 0.12 16.50 -17.60
CA LYS A 103 0.38 16.92 -18.99
C LYS A 103 1.60 17.84 -19.10
N ILE A 104 1.79 18.74 -18.14
CA ILE A 104 2.97 19.61 -18.07
C ILE A 104 4.23 18.76 -17.90
N ALA A 105 4.23 17.82 -16.95
CA ALA A 105 5.38 16.94 -16.72
C ALA A 105 5.74 16.09 -17.95
N LEU A 106 4.74 15.62 -18.70
CA LEU A 106 4.98 14.89 -19.95
C LEU A 106 5.58 15.77 -21.05
N ALA A 107 5.09 17.01 -21.20
CA ALA A 107 5.67 17.96 -22.14
C ALA A 107 7.13 18.29 -21.79
N GLU A 108 7.43 18.49 -20.51
CA GLU A 108 8.80 18.69 -20.01
C GLU A 108 9.70 17.46 -20.24
N ALA A 109 9.14 16.26 -20.18
CA ALA A 109 9.82 15.00 -20.49
C ALA A 109 10.00 14.74 -22.00
N GLY A 110 9.58 15.67 -22.88
CA GLY A 110 9.74 15.56 -24.33
C GLY A 110 8.59 14.86 -25.05
N PHE A 111 7.46 14.62 -24.36
CA PHE A 111 6.26 14.00 -24.91
C PHE A 111 5.05 14.95 -24.86
N PRO A 112 5.08 16.09 -25.58
CA PRO A 112 3.96 17.00 -25.63
C PRO A 112 2.77 16.39 -26.38
N GLU A 113 1.57 16.83 -26.04
CA GLU A 113 0.33 16.54 -26.80
C GLU A 113 0.00 15.05 -27.02
N LEU A 114 0.44 14.18 -26.11
CA LEU A 114 0.07 12.77 -26.17
C LEU A 114 -1.46 12.56 -26.09
N PRO A 115 -2.00 11.52 -26.76
CA PRO A 115 -3.38 11.08 -26.58
C PRO A 115 -3.70 10.84 -25.11
N ILE A 116 -4.97 11.00 -24.72
CA ILE A 116 -5.38 10.90 -23.31
C ILE A 116 -5.08 9.52 -22.72
N GLU A 117 -5.11 8.47 -23.53
CA GLU A 117 -4.78 7.10 -23.16
C GLU A 117 -3.30 6.96 -22.74
N ASP A 118 -2.39 7.62 -23.44
CA ASP A 118 -0.96 7.64 -23.12
C ASP A 118 -0.71 8.51 -21.87
N VAL A 119 -1.43 9.63 -21.73
CA VAL A 119 -1.39 10.46 -20.52
C VAL A 119 -1.86 9.67 -19.29
N LEU A 120 -2.93 8.89 -19.41
CA LEU A 120 -3.43 8.02 -18.34
C LEU A 120 -2.47 6.86 -18.03
N SER A 121 -1.81 6.32 -19.05
CA SER A 121 -0.78 5.29 -18.86
C SER A 121 0.38 5.83 -18.02
N TYR A 122 0.84 7.05 -18.30
CA TYR A 122 1.84 7.72 -17.47
C TYR A 122 1.32 8.06 -16.06
N ALA A 123 0.06 8.48 -15.93
CA ALA A 123 -0.54 8.74 -14.62
C ALA A 123 -0.56 7.50 -13.70
N LEU A 124 -0.77 6.31 -14.29
CA LEU A 124 -0.81 5.03 -13.55
C LEU A 124 0.58 4.43 -13.33
N PHE A 125 1.47 4.55 -14.32
CA PHE A 125 2.78 3.90 -14.33
C PHE A 125 3.88 4.82 -14.91
N PRO A 126 4.30 5.88 -14.19
CA PRO A 126 5.16 6.93 -14.76
C PRO A 126 6.45 6.41 -15.41
N ASP A 127 7.25 5.64 -14.67
CA ASP A 127 8.55 5.16 -15.13
C ASP A 127 8.43 4.16 -16.29
N VAL A 128 7.44 3.27 -16.22
CA VAL A 128 7.18 2.25 -17.25
C VAL A 128 6.69 2.92 -18.53
N ALA A 129 5.79 3.89 -18.41
CA ALA A 129 5.25 4.64 -19.54
C ALA A 129 6.34 5.46 -20.24
N LEU A 130 7.18 6.19 -19.49
CA LEU A 130 8.29 6.95 -20.08
C LEU A 130 9.26 6.04 -20.83
N ALA A 131 9.66 4.92 -20.23
CA ALA A 131 10.55 3.95 -20.88
C ALA A 131 9.93 3.34 -22.15
N TYR A 132 8.61 3.17 -22.18
CA TYR A 132 7.88 2.72 -23.36
C TYR A 132 7.81 3.81 -24.43
N PHE A 133 7.44 5.04 -24.08
CA PHE A 133 7.34 6.15 -25.03
C PHE A 133 8.68 6.45 -25.69
N GLN A 134 9.79 6.44 -24.94
CA GLN A 134 11.14 6.60 -25.50
C GLN A 134 11.50 5.62 -26.62
N LYS A 135 10.87 4.44 -26.65
CA LYS A 135 11.13 3.40 -27.66
C LYS A 135 10.12 3.40 -28.80
N HIS A 136 8.96 4.02 -28.63
CA HIS A 136 7.79 3.80 -29.48
C HIS A 136 7.03 5.07 -29.89
N ARG A 137 7.50 6.25 -29.45
CA ARG A 137 6.92 7.56 -29.76
C ARG A 137 8.01 8.52 -30.24
#